data_AF-A0A1V5S4H2-F1
#
_entry.id   AF-A0A1V5S4H2-F1
#
_cell.length_a   1.000
_cell.length_b   1.000
_cell.length_c   1.000
_cell.angle_alpha   90.00
_cell.angle_beta   90.00
_cell.angle_gamma   90.00
#
_symmetry.space_group_name_H-M   'P 1'
#
loop_
_entity.id
_entity.type
_entity.pdbx_description
1 polymer ?
#
loop_
_entity_poly.entity_id
_entity_poly.type
_entity_poly.pdbx_seq_one_letter_code
_entity_poly.pdbx_strand_id
1 'polypeptide(L)'
;MSEFCQCGYYPTVIIPGIGQSKVELLDNEGKRVKLAWPLELDSKELLRRILPSAAKMIALRRDAGFTDILYRELCKALSPLASARDGIPKAQLRVVSYPRSLAECSEDEKRFIYRMVPMEQLTQVIGESHMYFFAYHSFGQPYETAKELHLFIQNVKQKTGHDKVNIVPVSLGGSISVAYFDAYGDKKDIHRVMNFVPAINGTSIVADVFEGNIDFDDPKKVLEFILDRRATDKILSFTKILPKGMGKKITETALSALRDTVLINSPAMWAVVPRERYDALREKYLCDGKHEALRAKADRFHRAQKDYEQLFKLQTERKVEFFTICGYGKKLAPFVKSKSVNSDSVIDLQSASLNAFSVPVGETLPDDYKPVYKCGEKSHNHISPERVVDAGAGLFPDTTWFFSNQIHDDIAYNDVALLLCREILTNEEFKGVYSSAAFPQFNGSRNIKEIKYKLLIKAKELLETDLHEHVREELVKSIAECEQLFTYTIVKDNSLTEKATARLSAAVLSASADLSK
;
A
#
# COMPACT_ATOMS: atom_id res chain seq x y z
N MET A 1 -35.07 17.91 15.51
CA MET A 1 -33.83 17.91 14.70
C MET A 1 -32.77 17.30 15.60
N SER A 2 -32.23 16.12 15.28
CA SER A 2 -31.22 15.50 16.14
C SER A 2 -29.97 16.38 16.15
N GLU A 3 -29.53 16.75 17.35
CA GLU A 3 -28.29 17.48 17.60
C GLU A 3 -27.09 16.60 17.21
N PHE A 4 -26.65 16.70 15.96
CA PHE A 4 -25.38 16.11 15.54
C PHE A 4 -24.23 16.87 16.21
N CYS A 5 -23.14 16.16 16.51
CA CYS A 5 -21.94 16.74 17.12
C CYS A 5 -21.41 17.91 16.27
N GLN A 6 -21.05 19.02 16.92
CA GLN A 6 -20.51 20.23 16.27
C GLN A 6 -19.06 20.53 16.70
N CYS A 7 -18.26 19.50 17.00
CA CYS A 7 -16.87 19.69 17.42
C CYS A 7 -15.94 20.26 16.33
N GLY A 8 -16.44 20.41 15.09
CA GLY A 8 -15.73 20.98 13.96
C GLY A 8 -14.91 19.97 13.14
N TYR A 9 -14.84 18.70 13.56
CA TYR A 9 -14.08 17.66 12.87
C TYR A 9 -14.90 16.37 12.68
N TYR A 10 -14.88 15.84 11.46
CA TYR A 10 -15.51 14.54 11.19
C TYR A 10 -14.61 13.39 11.66
N PRO A 11 -15.20 12.32 12.24
CA PRO A 11 -14.47 11.09 12.50
C PRO A 11 -13.81 10.57 11.22
N THR A 12 -12.57 10.12 11.31
CA THR A 12 -11.79 9.63 10.18
C THR A 12 -11.57 8.13 10.31
N VAL A 13 -11.96 7.37 9.28
CA VAL A 13 -11.80 5.91 9.21
C VAL A 13 -10.73 5.56 8.18
N ILE A 14 -9.63 4.98 8.65
CA ILE A 14 -8.57 4.44 7.80
C ILE A 14 -9.02 3.09 7.24
N ILE A 15 -8.93 2.94 5.91
CA ILE A 15 -9.16 1.69 5.19
C ILE A 15 -7.79 1.24 4.65
N PRO A 16 -7.10 0.35 5.37
CA PRO A 16 -5.70 0.04 5.12
C PRO A 16 -5.46 -0.77 3.83
N GLY A 17 -4.20 -0.81 3.40
CA GLY A 17 -3.72 -1.59 2.28
C GLY A 17 -3.46 -3.07 2.62
N ILE A 18 -2.95 -3.79 1.62
CA ILE A 18 -2.50 -5.17 1.79
C ILE A 18 -1.33 -5.24 2.77
N GLY A 19 -1.42 -6.13 3.76
CA GLY A 19 -0.34 -6.33 4.76
C GLY A 19 -0.43 -5.44 6.00
N GLN A 20 -1.36 -4.49 6.01
CA GLN A 20 -1.58 -3.59 7.13
C GLN A 20 -2.66 -4.08 8.12
N SER A 21 -3.37 -5.16 7.80
CA SER A 21 -4.28 -5.86 8.71
C SER A 21 -3.71 -7.22 9.13
N LYS A 22 -3.98 -7.62 10.38
CA LYS A 22 -3.64 -8.95 10.90
C LYS A 22 -4.84 -9.90 10.76
N VAL A 23 -4.57 -11.10 10.28
CA VAL A 23 -5.53 -12.20 10.18
C VAL A 23 -4.95 -13.43 10.85
N GLU A 24 -5.68 -13.98 11.80
CA GLU A 24 -5.32 -15.16 12.56
C GLU A 24 -5.90 -16.41 11.91
N LEU A 25 -5.09 -17.46 11.84
CA LEU A 25 -5.55 -18.82 11.55
C LEU A 25 -6.05 -19.44 12.85
N LEU A 26 -7.26 -20.01 12.82
CA LEU A 26 -7.87 -20.69 13.95
C LEU A 26 -7.87 -22.20 13.77
N ASP A 27 -7.82 -22.93 14.89
CA ASP A 27 -8.10 -24.37 14.93
C ASP A 27 -9.61 -24.64 14.98
N ASN A 28 -9.99 -25.92 15.04
CA ASN A 28 -11.39 -26.34 15.10
C ASN A 28 -12.10 -25.93 16.40
N GLU A 29 -11.37 -25.53 17.44
CA GLU A 29 -11.91 -25.01 18.72
C GLU A 29 -12.00 -23.48 18.71
N GLY A 30 -11.61 -22.81 17.62
CA GLY A 30 -11.59 -21.36 17.51
C GLY A 30 -10.40 -20.68 18.20
N LYS A 31 -9.37 -21.44 18.60
CA LYS A 31 -8.14 -20.90 19.19
C LYS A 31 -7.15 -20.51 18.11
N ARG A 32 -6.39 -19.45 18.39
CA ARG A 32 -5.35 -18.94 17.49
C ARG A 32 -4.22 -19.97 17.35
N VAL A 33 -3.93 -20.37 16.12
CA VAL A 33 -2.77 -21.19 15.76
C VAL A 33 -1.57 -20.29 15.45
N LYS A 34 -1.71 -19.37 14.49
CA LYS A 34 -0.67 -18.44 14.03
C LYS A 34 -1.27 -17.30 13.21
N LEU A 35 -0.45 -16.36 12.72
CA LEU A 35 -0.93 -15.42 11.69
C LEU A 35 -1.06 -16.12 10.33
N ALA A 36 -2.24 -15.99 9.72
CA ALA A 36 -2.44 -16.25 8.30
C ALA A 36 -1.91 -15.07 7.46
N TRP A 37 -2.12 -13.84 7.94
CA TRP A 37 -1.64 -12.62 7.30
C TRP A 37 -1.21 -11.54 8.32
N PRO A 38 -0.08 -10.83 8.12
CA PRO A 38 1.03 -11.19 7.23
C PRO A 38 1.49 -12.65 7.45
N LEU A 39 2.00 -13.28 6.39
CA LEU A 39 2.26 -14.72 6.41
C LEU A 39 3.32 -15.11 7.46
N GLU A 40 2.93 -15.95 8.42
CA GLU A 40 3.86 -16.55 9.38
C GLU A 40 4.35 -17.90 8.85
N LEU A 41 5.55 -17.87 8.25
CA LEU A 41 6.20 -19.00 7.59
C LEU A 41 7.29 -19.61 8.47
N ASP A 42 7.21 -20.93 8.70
CA ASP A 42 8.31 -21.68 9.33
C ASP A 42 9.41 -21.96 8.29
N SER A 43 10.31 -20.99 8.16
CA SER A 43 11.40 -21.07 7.19
C SER A 43 12.33 -22.25 7.45
N LYS A 44 12.51 -22.67 8.71
CA LYS A 44 13.37 -23.82 9.05
C LYS A 44 12.78 -25.12 8.55
N GLU A 45 11.48 -25.32 8.79
CA GLU A 45 10.79 -26.53 8.34
C GLU A 45 10.68 -26.59 6.82
N LEU A 46 10.36 -25.46 6.17
CA LEU A 46 10.38 -25.35 4.70
C LEU A 46 11.74 -25.79 4.14
N LEU A 47 12.83 -25.24 4.70
CA LEU A 47 14.19 -25.56 4.26
C LEU A 47 14.52 -27.04 4.47
N ARG A 48 14.20 -27.61 5.64
CA ARG A 48 14.45 -29.01 5.95
C ARG A 48 13.82 -29.96 4.92
N ARG A 49 12.64 -29.60 4.40
CA ARG A 49 11.91 -30.39 3.41
C ARG A 49 12.47 -30.27 2.00
N ILE A 50 12.93 -29.08 1.59
CA ILE A 50 13.46 -28.88 0.23
C ILE A 50 14.94 -29.30 0.09
N LEU A 51 15.73 -29.24 1.17
CA LEU A 51 17.17 -29.49 1.16
C LEU A 51 17.60 -30.83 0.52
N PRO A 52 16.99 -31.99 0.83
CA PRO A 52 17.38 -33.27 0.22
C PRO A 52 17.24 -33.26 -1.31
N SER A 53 16.14 -32.68 -1.81
CA SER A 53 15.90 -32.56 -3.25
C SER A 53 16.81 -31.53 -3.92
N ALA A 54 17.17 -30.46 -3.21
CA ALA A 54 18.15 -29.48 -3.68
C ALA A 54 19.54 -30.12 -3.84
N ALA A 55 19.97 -30.91 -2.84
CA ALA A 55 21.24 -31.64 -2.90
C ALA A 55 21.26 -32.64 -4.07
N LYS A 56 20.18 -33.40 -4.28
CA LYS A 56 20.04 -34.32 -5.42
C LYS A 56 20.10 -33.59 -6.76
N MET A 57 19.43 -32.44 -6.87
CA MET A 57 19.45 -31.60 -8.07
C MET A 57 20.87 -31.09 -8.39
N ILE A 58 21.60 -30.63 -7.37
CA ILE A 58 22.99 -30.17 -7.52
C ILE A 58 23.88 -31.33 -7.97
N ALA A 59 23.78 -32.50 -7.31
CA ALA A 59 24.59 -33.68 -7.62
C ALA A 59 24.33 -34.20 -9.04
N LEU A 60 23.07 -34.26 -9.47
CA LEU A 60 22.69 -34.76 -10.80
C LEU A 60 22.75 -33.69 -11.90
N ARG A 61 23.04 -32.43 -11.55
CA ARG A 61 23.05 -31.27 -12.46
C ARG A 61 21.77 -31.10 -13.30
N ARG A 62 20.64 -31.59 -12.80
CA ARG A 62 19.31 -31.49 -13.43
C ARG A 62 18.22 -31.44 -12.36
N ASP A 63 17.05 -30.97 -12.74
CA ASP A 63 15.88 -31.07 -11.85
C ASP A 63 15.56 -32.55 -11.61
N ALA A 64 15.59 -32.97 -10.35
CA ALA A 64 15.38 -34.34 -9.91
C ALA A 64 14.26 -34.42 -8.87
N GLY A 65 13.21 -33.62 -9.07
CA GLY A 65 12.04 -33.48 -8.20
C GLY A 65 12.11 -32.29 -7.24
N PHE A 66 13.06 -31.37 -7.45
CA PHE A 66 13.22 -30.20 -6.57
C PHE A 66 12.03 -29.24 -6.73
N THR A 67 11.66 -28.94 -7.97
CA THR A 67 10.55 -28.02 -8.27
C THR A 67 9.21 -28.56 -7.78
N ASP A 68 8.95 -29.86 -7.93
CA ASP A 68 7.73 -30.50 -7.42
C ASP A 68 7.61 -30.41 -5.88
N ILE A 69 8.72 -30.60 -5.18
CA ILE A 69 8.76 -30.48 -3.72
C ILE A 69 8.61 -29.01 -3.32
N LEU A 70 9.31 -28.09 -4.00
CA LEU A 70 9.20 -26.66 -3.76
C LEU A 70 7.75 -26.18 -3.95
N TYR A 71 7.10 -26.52 -5.07
CA TYR A 71 5.71 -26.18 -5.35
C TYR A 71 4.79 -26.60 -4.21
N ARG A 72 4.89 -27.87 -3.81
CA ARG A 72 4.05 -28.46 -2.77
C ARG A 72 4.24 -27.78 -1.42
N GLU A 73 5.48 -27.50 -1.03
CA GLU A 73 5.77 -26.85 0.25
C GLU A 73 5.36 -25.38 0.26
N LEU A 74 5.49 -24.67 -0.86
CA LEU A 74 4.95 -23.32 -1.01
C LEU A 74 3.42 -23.29 -0.96
N CYS A 75 2.74 -24.20 -1.65
CA CYS A 75 1.27 -24.33 -1.56
C CYS A 75 0.80 -24.60 -0.12
N LYS A 76 1.52 -25.46 0.62
CA LYS A 76 1.24 -25.70 2.05
C LYS A 76 1.44 -24.44 2.87
N ALA A 77 2.54 -23.73 2.67
CA ALA A 77 2.83 -22.51 3.41
C ALA A 77 1.77 -21.43 3.17
N LEU A 78 1.29 -21.30 1.93
CA LEU A 78 0.28 -20.33 1.50
C LEU A 78 -1.16 -20.77 1.77
N SER A 79 -1.40 -22.05 2.12
CA SER A 79 -2.73 -22.61 2.34
C SER A 79 -3.63 -21.87 3.35
N PRO A 80 -3.11 -21.17 4.40
CA PRO A 80 -3.97 -20.35 5.26
C PRO A 80 -4.71 -19.23 4.53
N LEU A 81 -4.21 -18.77 3.38
CA LEU A 81 -4.83 -17.75 2.54
C LEU A 81 -5.67 -18.33 1.40
N ALA A 82 -5.70 -19.66 1.26
CA ALA A 82 -6.38 -20.31 0.15
C ALA A 82 -7.89 -20.19 0.29
N SER A 83 -8.54 -19.87 -0.83
CA SER A 83 -9.99 -19.86 -0.95
C SER A 83 -10.48 -21.04 -1.79
N ALA A 84 -11.72 -21.47 -1.54
CA ALA A 84 -12.44 -22.41 -2.37
C ALA A 84 -12.82 -21.77 -3.71
N ARG A 85 -13.33 -22.57 -4.65
CA ARG A 85 -13.65 -22.10 -6.01
C ARG A 85 -14.80 -21.10 -6.08
N ASP A 86 -15.52 -20.91 -4.98
CA ASP A 86 -16.55 -19.88 -4.81
C ASP A 86 -15.98 -18.58 -4.22
N GLY A 87 -14.69 -18.52 -3.90
CA GLY A 87 -14.04 -17.37 -3.29
C GLY A 87 -14.19 -17.26 -1.77
N ILE A 88 -14.65 -18.31 -1.10
CA ILE A 88 -14.74 -18.35 0.37
C ILE A 88 -13.43 -18.93 0.93
N PRO A 89 -12.82 -18.33 1.97
CA PRO A 89 -11.64 -18.88 2.63
C PRO A 89 -11.85 -20.33 3.07
N LYS A 90 -10.88 -21.21 2.79
CA LYS A 90 -10.93 -22.62 3.22
C LYS A 90 -10.63 -22.77 4.72
N ALA A 91 -9.77 -21.90 5.23
CA ALA A 91 -9.38 -21.90 6.63
C ALA A 91 -10.38 -21.10 7.47
N GLN A 92 -10.49 -21.46 8.76
CA GLN A 92 -11.15 -20.61 9.73
C GLN A 92 -10.23 -19.44 10.07
N LEU A 93 -10.65 -18.24 9.69
CA LEU A 93 -9.86 -17.03 9.83
C LEU A 93 -10.58 -16.02 10.72
N ARG A 94 -9.81 -15.29 11.53
CA ARG A 94 -10.32 -14.14 12.30
C ARG A 94 -9.46 -12.92 12.05
N VAL A 95 -10.11 -11.83 11.64
CA VAL A 95 -9.44 -10.52 11.56
C VAL A 95 -9.22 -10.00 12.98
N VAL A 96 -8.01 -9.54 13.28
CA VAL A 96 -7.74 -8.78 14.49
C VAL A 96 -8.31 -7.37 14.29
N SER A 97 -9.46 -7.11 14.91
CA SER A 97 -10.26 -5.90 14.69
C SER A 97 -10.05 -4.85 15.79
N TYR A 98 -10.36 -3.59 15.44
CA TYR A 98 -10.24 -2.43 16.33
C TYR A 98 -11.56 -1.63 16.31
N PRO A 99 -12.63 -2.10 16.98
CA PRO A 99 -13.99 -1.56 16.85
C PRO A 99 -14.24 -0.22 17.60
N ARG A 100 -13.17 0.41 18.07
CA ARG A 100 -13.16 1.59 18.95
C ARG A 100 -12.24 2.66 18.40
N SER A 101 -12.35 3.87 18.94
CA SER A 101 -11.44 4.95 18.58
C SER A 101 -10.01 4.64 19.00
N LEU A 102 -9.01 5.28 18.38
CA LEU A 102 -7.62 5.14 18.81
C LEU A 102 -7.43 5.50 20.28
N ALA A 103 -8.16 6.48 20.81
CA ALA A 103 -8.07 6.89 22.21
C ALA A 103 -8.35 5.73 23.19
N GLU A 104 -9.20 4.77 22.80
CA GLU A 104 -9.58 3.61 23.59
C GLU A 104 -8.73 2.36 23.28
N CYS A 105 -7.83 2.43 22.30
CA CYS A 105 -6.88 1.36 21.98
C CYS A 105 -5.78 1.28 23.03
N SER A 106 -5.27 0.07 23.27
CA SER A 106 -4.07 -0.10 24.09
C SER A 106 -2.85 0.51 23.39
N GLU A 107 -1.78 0.81 24.13
CA GLU A 107 -0.56 1.37 23.56
C GLU A 107 0.07 0.45 22.49
N ASP A 108 -0.07 -0.86 22.63
CA ASP A 108 0.40 -1.85 21.64
C ASP A 108 -0.41 -1.76 20.33
N GLU A 109 -1.73 -1.58 20.45
CA GLU A 109 -2.63 -1.38 19.31
C GLU A 109 -2.34 -0.06 18.61
N LYS A 110 -2.16 1.04 19.36
CA LYS A 110 -1.77 2.35 18.81
C LYS A 110 -0.44 2.28 18.08
N ARG A 111 0.60 1.70 18.70
CA ARG A 111 1.91 1.50 18.05
C ARG A 111 1.81 0.67 16.78
N PHE A 112 0.95 -0.35 16.76
CA PHE A 112 0.69 -1.10 15.54
C PHE A 112 0.04 -0.23 14.45
N ILE A 113 -1.05 0.47 14.78
CA ILE A 113 -1.82 1.28 13.82
C ILE A 113 -0.96 2.40 13.24
N TYR A 114 -0.28 3.18 14.08
CA TYR A 114 0.61 4.27 13.63
C TYR A 114 1.78 3.74 12.79
N ARG A 115 2.29 2.54 13.07
CA ARG A 115 3.30 1.92 12.20
C ARG A 115 2.75 1.55 10.82
N MET A 116 1.47 1.21 10.71
CA MET A 116 0.85 0.87 9.42
C MET A 116 0.51 2.13 8.63
N VAL A 117 -0.14 3.10 9.28
CA VAL A 117 -0.59 4.37 8.66
C VAL A 117 -0.35 5.51 9.67
N PRO A 118 0.81 6.19 9.60
CA PRO A 118 1.25 7.16 10.61
C PRO A 118 0.56 8.51 10.45
N MET A 119 -0.62 8.63 11.04
CA MET A 119 -1.46 9.83 11.01
C MET A 119 -1.36 10.63 12.31
N GLU A 120 -0.20 10.62 13.00
CA GLU A 120 -0.04 11.33 14.28
C GLU A 120 -0.29 12.84 14.15
N GLN A 121 0.13 13.44 13.02
CA GLN A 121 -0.07 14.86 12.77
C GLN A 121 -1.56 15.23 12.63
N LEU A 122 -2.38 14.29 12.16
CA LEU A 122 -3.82 14.47 12.09
C LEU A 122 -4.47 14.28 13.45
N THR A 123 -4.07 13.26 14.22
CA THR A 123 -4.62 13.04 15.56
C THR A 123 -4.23 14.14 16.55
N GLN A 124 -3.13 14.86 16.33
CA GLN A 124 -2.80 16.09 17.07
C GLN A 124 -3.83 17.21 16.88
N VAL A 125 -4.59 17.22 15.78
CA VAL A 125 -5.62 18.23 15.50
C VAL A 125 -7.01 17.73 15.88
N ILE A 126 -7.41 16.54 15.41
CA ILE A 126 -8.78 16.01 15.62
C ILE A 126 -8.94 15.20 16.91
N GLY A 127 -7.83 14.85 17.57
CA GLY A 127 -7.80 13.94 18.71
C GLY A 127 -7.88 12.47 18.30
N GLU A 128 -7.25 11.59 19.09
CA GLU A 128 -7.32 10.13 18.88
C GLU A 128 -8.75 9.56 19.00
N SER A 129 -9.67 10.28 19.65
CA SER A 129 -11.08 9.92 19.77
C SER A 129 -11.85 10.00 18.44
N HIS A 130 -11.33 10.74 17.45
CA HIS A 130 -11.90 10.86 16.11
C HIS A 130 -11.17 10.02 15.05
N MET A 131 -10.21 9.18 15.45
CA MET A 131 -9.47 8.32 14.52
C MET A 131 -9.82 6.85 14.71
N TYR A 132 -10.09 6.16 13.60
CA TYR A 132 -10.51 4.76 13.60
C TYR A 132 -9.76 3.97 12.52
N PHE A 133 -9.52 2.68 12.78
CA PHE A 133 -8.79 1.79 11.87
C PHE A 133 -9.63 0.56 11.53
N PHE A 134 -10.11 0.47 10.28
CA PHE A 134 -10.93 -0.63 9.81
C PHE A 134 -10.05 -1.78 9.28
N ALA A 135 -9.67 -2.71 10.15
CA ALA A 135 -8.94 -3.91 9.75
C ALA A 135 -9.87 -4.90 9.00
N TYR A 136 -9.34 -5.56 7.97
CA TYR A 136 -10.09 -6.54 7.16
C TYR A 136 -9.18 -7.64 6.58
N HIS A 137 -9.79 -8.69 6.02
CA HIS A 137 -9.05 -9.75 5.32
C HIS A 137 -8.74 -9.36 3.86
N SER A 138 -7.47 -9.04 3.56
CA SER A 138 -7.03 -8.56 2.24
C SER A 138 -7.19 -9.56 1.08
N PHE A 139 -7.41 -10.85 1.37
CA PHE A 139 -7.65 -11.88 0.33
C PHE A 139 -9.10 -12.36 0.30
N GLY A 140 -9.98 -11.70 1.05
CA GLY A 140 -11.40 -12.05 1.18
C GLY A 140 -12.25 -11.56 0.01
N GLN A 141 -13.49 -11.20 0.33
CA GLN A 141 -14.50 -10.80 -0.65
C GLN A 141 -14.76 -9.29 -0.55
N PRO A 142 -14.45 -8.48 -1.59
CA PRO A 142 -14.57 -7.01 -1.53
C PRO A 142 -15.93 -6.51 -1.06
N TYR A 143 -17.03 -7.14 -1.48
CA TYR A 143 -18.38 -6.71 -1.10
C TYR A 143 -18.82 -7.13 0.31
N GLU A 144 -18.27 -8.23 0.85
CA GLU A 144 -18.46 -8.54 2.27
C GLU A 144 -17.63 -7.57 3.13
N THR A 145 -16.39 -7.28 2.73
CA THR A 145 -15.58 -6.25 3.37
C THR A 145 -16.26 -4.86 3.31
N ALA A 146 -16.88 -4.50 2.19
CA ALA A 146 -17.63 -3.24 2.07
C ALA A 146 -18.85 -3.19 3.00
N LYS A 147 -19.53 -4.32 3.20
CA LYS A 147 -20.61 -4.45 4.17
C LYS A 147 -20.10 -4.28 5.60
N GLU A 148 -19.00 -4.94 5.95
CA GLU A 148 -18.33 -4.77 7.25
C GLU A 148 -17.90 -3.32 7.49
N LEU A 149 -17.35 -2.66 6.47
CA LEU A 149 -16.98 -1.24 6.51
C LEU A 149 -18.22 -0.36 6.74
N HIS A 150 -19.33 -0.62 6.06
CA HIS A 150 -20.56 0.12 6.28
C HIS A 150 -21.05 -0.01 7.73
N LEU A 151 -21.11 -1.22 8.27
CA LEU A 151 -21.49 -1.44 9.67
C LEU A 151 -20.53 -0.75 10.65
N PHE A 152 -19.23 -0.78 10.35
CA PHE A 152 -18.22 -0.08 11.14
C PHE A 152 -18.47 1.43 11.14
N ILE A 153 -18.72 2.04 9.96
CA ILE A 153 -19.03 3.46 9.82
C ILE A 153 -20.32 3.83 10.57
N GLN A 154 -21.37 3.02 10.49
CA GLN A 154 -22.60 3.27 11.25
C GLN A 154 -22.34 3.28 12.76
N ASN A 155 -21.54 2.34 13.25
CA ASN A 155 -21.14 2.32 14.66
C ASN A 155 -20.29 3.54 15.05
N VAL A 156 -19.37 4.00 14.19
CA VAL A 156 -18.59 5.23 14.42
C VAL A 156 -19.52 6.45 14.51
N LYS A 157 -20.42 6.61 13.54
CA LYS A 157 -21.41 7.70 13.53
C LYS A 157 -22.28 7.68 14.79
N GLN A 158 -22.79 6.51 15.17
CA GLN A 158 -23.60 6.35 16.38
C GLN A 158 -22.84 6.73 17.65
N LYS A 159 -21.60 6.25 17.82
CA LYS A 159 -20.78 6.53 19.02
C LYS A 159 -20.35 7.99 19.13
N THR A 160 -20.09 8.63 18.00
CA THR A 160 -19.56 10.01 17.96
C THR A 160 -20.66 11.06 17.80
N GLY A 161 -21.89 10.67 17.48
CA GLY A 161 -23.00 11.58 17.21
C GLY A 161 -22.88 12.34 15.88
N HIS A 162 -22.06 11.87 14.92
CA HIS A 162 -21.91 12.50 13.61
C HIS A 162 -22.82 11.86 12.55
N ASP A 163 -23.22 12.65 11.57
CA ASP A 163 -24.00 12.20 10.41
C ASP A 163 -23.12 11.67 9.27
N LYS A 164 -21.83 12.04 9.26
CA LYS A 164 -20.85 11.60 8.25
C LYS A 164 -19.48 11.29 8.86
N VAL A 165 -18.64 10.63 8.07
CA VAL A 165 -17.22 10.39 8.38
C VAL A 165 -16.34 10.75 7.19
N ASN A 166 -15.07 11.02 7.46
CA ASN A 166 -14.03 10.98 6.45
C ASN A 166 -13.52 9.53 6.31
N ILE A 167 -13.11 9.13 5.11
CA ILE A 167 -12.41 7.86 4.89
C ILE A 167 -11.04 8.09 4.25
N VAL A 168 -10.08 7.25 4.62
CA VAL A 168 -8.71 7.26 4.10
C VAL A 168 -8.39 5.90 3.49
N PRO A 169 -8.74 5.65 2.22
CA PRO A 169 -8.34 4.44 1.50
C PRO A 169 -6.85 4.45 1.17
N VAL A 170 -6.12 3.42 1.59
CA VAL A 170 -4.68 3.27 1.32
C VAL A 170 -4.47 2.03 0.46
N SER A 171 -3.76 2.13 -0.67
CA SER A 171 -3.42 0.97 -1.52
C SER A 171 -4.65 0.13 -1.87
N LEU A 172 -4.69 -1.17 -1.53
CA LEU A 172 -5.85 -2.06 -1.69
C LEU A 172 -7.15 -1.50 -1.07
N GLY A 173 -7.06 -0.65 -0.05
CA GLY A 173 -8.22 0.06 0.50
C GLY A 173 -8.98 0.88 -0.55
N GLY A 174 -8.31 1.32 -1.62
CA GLY A 174 -8.95 1.95 -2.78
C GLY A 174 -9.91 1.01 -3.52
N SER A 175 -9.57 -0.26 -3.70
CA SER A 175 -10.50 -1.24 -4.28
C SER A 175 -11.70 -1.48 -3.35
N ILE A 176 -11.47 -1.50 -2.03
CA ILE A 176 -12.55 -1.60 -1.05
C ILE A 176 -13.47 -0.37 -1.09
N SER A 177 -12.92 0.83 -1.29
CA SER A 177 -13.74 2.05 -1.41
C SER A 177 -14.61 2.04 -2.67
N VAL A 178 -14.13 1.50 -3.80
CA VAL A 178 -14.96 1.27 -5.00
C VAL A 178 -16.14 0.34 -4.69
N ALA A 179 -15.90 -0.81 -4.05
CA ALA A 179 -16.96 -1.74 -3.65
C ALA A 179 -17.95 -1.10 -2.66
N TYR A 180 -17.45 -0.29 -1.73
CA TYR A 180 -18.27 0.45 -0.78
C TYR A 180 -19.18 1.46 -1.47
N PHE A 181 -18.66 2.27 -2.38
CA PHE A 181 -19.49 3.26 -3.07
C PHE A 181 -20.52 2.60 -4.00
N ASP A 182 -20.18 1.49 -4.65
CA ASP A 182 -21.14 0.71 -5.46
C ASP A 182 -22.31 0.22 -4.60
N ALA A 183 -22.03 -0.35 -3.43
CA ALA A 183 -23.04 -0.98 -2.60
C ALA A 183 -23.78 -0.05 -1.62
N TYR A 184 -23.11 1.01 -1.14
CA TYR A 184 -23.56 1.82 0.00
C TYR A 184 -23.40 3.33 -0.22
N GLY A 185 -22.97 3.80 -1.41
CA GLY A 185 -22.85 5.23 -1.67
C GLY A 185 -24.18 6.00 -1.52
N ASP A 186 -25.32 5.32 -1.67
CA ASP A 186 -26.67 5.89 -1.49
C ASP A 186 -26.96 6.31 -0.05
N LYS A 187 -26.21 5.78 0.92
CA LYS A 187 -26.36 6.10 2.36
C LYS A 187 -25.84 7.48 2.72
N LYS A 188 -25.01 8.10 1.86
CA LYS A 188 -24.46 9.46 2.05
C LYS A 188 -23.72 9.63 3.37
N ASP A 189 -23.07 8.56 3.85
CA ASP A 189 -22.32 8.53 5.10
C ASP A 189 -20.96 9.22 5.04
N ILE A 190 -20.49 9.58 3.84
CA ILE A 190 -19.12 10.06 3.62
C ILE A 190 -19.14 11.59 3.42
N HIS A 191 -18.17 12.25 4.06
CA HIS A 191 -17.86 13.67 3.87
C HIS A 191 -16.69 13.82 2.90
N ARG A 192 -15.47 13.47 3.31
CA ARG A 192 -14.27 13.48 2.46
C ARG A 192 -13.67 12.09 2.27
N VAL A 193 -13.08 11.88 1.10
CA VAL A 193 -12.23 10.74 0.78
C VAL A 193 -10.82 11.25 0.52
N MET A 194 -9.84 10.77 1.28
CA MET A 194 -8.43 11.04 1.04
C MET A 194 -7.73 9.75 0.62
N ASN A 195 -7.60 9.54 -0.68
CA ASN A 195 -6.93 8.35 -1.22
C ASN A 195 -5.40 8.48 -1.12
N PHE A 196 -4.74 7.45 -0.62
CA PHE A 196 -3.29 7.32 -0.61
C PHE A 196 -2.85 6.15 -1.47
N VAL A 197 -2.11 6.45 -2.54
CA VAL A 197 -1.56 5.46 -3.49
C VAL A 197 -2.57 4.35 -3.83
N PRO A 198 -3.84 4.69 -4.16
CA PRO A 198 -4.94 3.73 -4.13
C PRO A 198 -4.92 2.75 -5.32
N ALA A 199 -5.33 1.50 -5.11
CA ALA A 199 -5.46 0.50 -6.16
C ALA A 199 -6.86 0.52 -6.81
N ILE A 200 -7.29 1.67 -7.35
CA ILE A 200 -8.64 1.84 -7.91
C ILE A 200 -8.85 0.97 -9.15
N ASN A 201 -7.93 1.03 -10.10
CA ASN A 201 -7.88 0.15 -11.28
C ASN A 201 -6.85 -0.99 -11.11
N GLY A 202 -6.56 -1.39 -9.87
CA GLY A 202 -5.60 -2.46 -9.60
C GLY A 202 -4.16 -2.14 -9.97
N THR A 203 -3.39 -3.19 -10.29
CA THR A 203 -1.96 -3.12 -10.66
C THR A 203 -1.62 -4.12 -11.77
N SER A 204 -0.78 -3.70 -12.70
CA SER A 204 -0.26 -4.58 -13.75
C SER A 204 0.58 -5.73 -13.20
N ILE A 205 1.10 -5.65 -11.97
CA ILE A 205 1.83 -6.75 -11.32
C ILE A 205 0.96 -7.99 -11.19
N VAL A 206 -0.26 -7.84 -10.67
CA VAL A 206 -1.15 -8.98 -10.44
C VAL A 206 -1.53 -9.61 -11.78
N ALA A 207 -1.89 -8.80 -12.77
CA ALA A 207 -2.21 -9.31 -14.10
C ALA A 207 -1.02 -10.03 -14.77
N ASP A 208 0.21 -9.53 -14.63
CA ASP A 208 1.42 -10.20 -15.12
C ASP A 208 1.64 -11.56 -14.44
N VAL A 209 1.38 -11.67 -13.13
CA VAL A 209 1.45 -12.95 -12.41
C VAL A 209 0.38 -13.93 -12.88
N PHE A 210 -0.85 -13.47 -13.13
CA PHE A 210 -1.91 -14.30 -13.71
C PHE A 210 -1.54 -14.79 -15.11
N GLU A 211 -0.98 -13.92 -15.97
CA GLU A 211 -0.61 -14.30 -17.33
C GLU A 211 0.65 -15.17 -17.38
N GLY A 212 1.49 -15.13 -16.34
CA GLY A 212 2.85 -15.67 -16.39
C GLY A 212 3.81 -14.76 -17.16
N ASN A 213 3.45 -13.48 -17.33
CA ASN A 213 4.25 -12.46 -18.01
C ASN A 213 5.34 -11.90 -17.10
N ILE A 214 6.29 -12.78 -16.80
CA ILE A 214 7.33 -12.57 -15.79
C ILE A 214 8.69 -12.53 -16.48
N ASP A 215 9.52 -11.62 -16.00
CA ASP A 215 10.95 -11.56 -16.22
C ASP A 215 11.65 -12.42 -15.16
N PHE A 216 12.33 -13.46 -15.64
CA PHE A 216 12.96 -14.48 -14.81
C PHE A 216 14.45 -14.23 -14.57
N ASP A 217 14.97 -13.07 -15.00
CA ASP A 217 16.38 -12.72 -14.94
C ASP A 217 16.88 -12.55 -13.49
N ASP A 218 15.98 -12.22 -12.55
CA ASP A 218 16.30 -12.11 -11.12
C ASP A 218 15.35 -12.97 -10.24
N PRO A 219 15.69 -14.25 -10.02
CA PRO A 219 14.95 -15.13 -9.12
C PRO A 219 14.83 -14.60 -7.69
N LYS A 220 15.76 -13.76 -7.24
CA LYS A 220 15.72 -13.21 -5.88
C LYS A 220 14.53 -12.31 -5.69
N LYS A 221 14.29 -11.42 -6.64
CA LYS A 221 13.19 -10.45 -6.53
C LYS A 221 11.81 -11.10 -6.50
N VAL A 222 11.63 -12.19 -7.24
CA VAL A 222 10.38 -12.95 -7.19
C VAL A 222 10.23 -13.71 -5.88
N LEU A 223 11.29 -14.34 -5.38
CA LEU A 223 11.23 -15.04 -4.11
C LEU A 223 11.01 -14.07 -2.95
N GLU A 224 11.63 -12.88 -2.95
CA GLU A 224 11.40 -11.82 -1.96
C GLU A 224 9.96 -11.28 -1.99
N PHE A 225 9.26 -11.40 -3.12
CA PHE A 225 7.85 -11.02 -3.24
C PHE A 225 6.90 -12.03 -2.56
N ILE A 226 7.31 -13.29 -2.45
CA ILE A 226 6.46 -14.40 -1.94
C ILE A 226 6.87 -14.80 -0.52
N LEU A 227 8.17 -14.76 -0.24
CA LEU A 227 8.82 -15.31 0.95
C LEU A 227 9.58 -14.23 1.70
N ASP A 228 9.79 -14.47 3.00
CA ASP A 228 10.68 -13.63 3.78
C ASP A 228 12.13 -13.70 3.26
N ARG A 229 12.91 -12.66 3.57
CA ARG A 229 14.29 -12.52 3.12
C ARG A 229 15.19 -13.68 3.57
N ARG A 230 14.98 -14.26 4.77
CA ARG A 230 15.84 -15.37 5.25
C ARG A 230 15.56 -16.65 4.47
N ALA A 231 14.29 -16.96 4.21
CA ALA A 231 13.91 -18.09 3.36
C ALA A 231 14.47 -17.90 1.94
N THR A 232 14.31 -16.70 1.39
CA THR A 232 14.81 -16.34 0.06
C THR A 232 16.33 -16.48 -0.03
N ASP A 233 17.10 -15.83 0.84
CA ASP A 233 18.56 -15.86 0.82
C ASP A 233 19.10 -17.30 0.97
N LYS A 234 18.42 -18.16 1.73
CA LYS A 234 18.82 -19.57 1.88
C LYS A 234 18.46 -20.43 0.67
N ILE A 235 17.28 -20.27 0.07
CA ILE A 235 16.94 -20.92 -1.21
C ILE A 235 17.97 -20.52 -2.28
N LEU A 236 18.34 -19.24 -2.28
CA LEU A 236 19.31 -18.68 -3.21
C LEU A 236 20.76 -18.97 -2.85
N SER A 237 21.10 -19.38 -1.62
CA SER A 237 22.48 -19.71 -1.25
C SER A 237 23.08 -20.83 -2.11
N PHE A 238 22.21 -21.64 -2.73
CA PHE A 238 22.58 -22.68 -3.69
C PHE A 238 22.76 -22.16 -5.13
N THR A 239 22.44 -20.89 -5.43
CA THR A 239 22.39 -20.31 -6.79
C THR A 239 23.71 -20.36 -7.55
N LYS A 240 24.84 -20.18 -6.87
CA LYS A 240 26.18 -20.29 -7.50
C LYS A 240 26.49 -21.68 -8.06
N ILE A 241 25.74 -22.70 -7.63
CA ILE A 241 25.93 -24.11 -8.01
C ILE A 241 24.72 -24.65 -8.79
N LEU A 242 23.68 -23.81 -8.98
CA LEU A 242 22.48 -24.22 -9.72
C LEU A 242 22.82 -24.55 -11.18
N PRO A 243 22.22 -25.61 -11.74
CA PRO A 243 22.29 -25.86 -13.18
C PRO A 243 21.75 -24.66 -13.98
N LYS A 244 22.26 -24.46 -15.21
CA LYS A 244 21.76 -23.42 -16.12
C LYS A 244 20.23 -23.57 -16.29
N GLY A 245 19.52 -22.43 -16.26
CA GLY A 245 18.05 -22.38 -16.40
C GLY A 245 17.26 -22.78 -15.15
N MET A 246 17.90 -23.26 -14.08
CA MET A 246 17.18 -23.67 -12.86
C MET A 246 16.57 -22.48 -12.13
N GLY A 247 17.26 -21.34 -12.09
CA GLY A 247 16.74 -20.11 -11.47
C GLY A 247 15.35 -19.74 -12.02
N LYS A 248 15.19 -19.78 -13.35
CA LYS A 248 13.89 -19.57 -14.01
C LYS A 248 12.83 -20.57 -13.55
N LYS A 249 13.13 -21.88 -13.54
CA LYS A 249 12.17 -22.91 -13.09
C LYS A 249 11.73 -22.72 -11.64
N ILE A 250 12.66 -22.35 -10.75
CA ILE A 250 12.37 -22.07 -9.33
C ILE A 250 11.38 -20.92 -9.22
N THR A 251 11.64 -19.85 -9.96
CA THR A 251 10.80 -18.67 -10.01
C THR A 251 9.40 -18.96 -10.58
N GLU A 252 9.32 -19.68 -11.71
CA GLU A 252 8.05 -20.14 -12.30
C GLU A 252 7.25 -21.00 -11.33
N THR A 253 7.94 -21.89 -10.61
CA THR A 253 7.34 -22.77 -9.60
C THR A 253 6.76 -21.97 -8.44
N ALA A 254 7.51 -20.99 -7.93
CA ALA A 254 7.07 -20.17 -6.80
C ALA A 254 5.86 -19.31 -7.16
N LEU A 255 5.88 -18.67 -8.33
CA LEU A 255 4.76 -17.87 -8.83
C LEU A 255 3.53 -18.73 -9.13
N SER A 256 3.73 -19.94 -9.67
CA SER A 256 2.61 -20.87 -9.87
C SER A 256 1.99 -21.26 -8.53
N ALA A 257 2.79 -21.56 -7.50
CA ALA A 257 2.27 -21.86 -6.18
C ALA A 257 1.47 -20.68 -5.58
N LEU A 258 1.97 -19.44 -5.71
CA LEU A 258 1.24 -18.24 -5.30
C LEU A 258 -0.09 -18.08 -6.07
N ARG A 259 -0.02 -18.13 -7.40
CA ARG A 259 -1.19 -17.95 -8.27
C ARG A 259 -2.26 -19.00 -7.99
N ASP A 260 -1.87 -20.27 -7.96
CA ASP A 260 -2.80 -21.39 -7.87
C ASP A 260 -3.39 -21.55 -6.46
N THR A 261 -2.65 -21.17 -5.41
CA THR A 261 -3.10 -21.30 -4.02
C THR A 261 -3.88 -20.08 -3.55
N VAL A 262 -3.42 -18.87 -3.88
CA VAL A 262 -3.92 -17.62 -3.30
C VAL A 262 -4.69 -16.79 -4.30
N LEU A 263 -4.13 -16.54 -5.49
CA LEU A 263 -4.65 -15.49 -6.38
C LEU A 263 -5.92 -15.91 -7.12
N ILE A 264 -5.92 -17.07 -7.80
CA ILE A 264 -7.03 -17.48 -8.68
C ILE A 264 -8.35 -17.51 -7.94
N ASN A 265 -8.37 -18.03 -6.71
CA ASN A 265 -9.60 -18.17 -5.94
C ASN A 265 -9.92 -16.98 -5.03
N SER A 266 -9.17 -15.88 -5.06
CA SER A 266 -9.42 -14.72 -4.19
C SER A 266 -10.17 -13.62 -4.93
N PRO A 267 -11.43 -13.32 -4.59
CA PRO A 267 -12.17 -12.21 -5.21
C PRO A 267 -11.46 -10.86 -5.05
N ALA A 268 -10.77 -10.64 -3.92
CA ALA A 268 -9.98 -9.42 -3.71
C ALA A 268 -8.78 -9.32 -4.66
N MET A 269 -8.15 -10.45 -5.05
CA MET A 269 -7.07 -10.41 -6.04
C MET A 269 -7.59 -10.14 -7.45
N TRP A 270 -8.80 -10.60 -7.78
CA TRP A 270 -9.48 -10.18 -9.01
C TRP A 270 -9.85 -8.69 -9.01
N ALA A 271 -10.13 -8.11 -7.85
CA ALA A 271 -10.42 -6.68 -7.72
C ALA A 271 -9.22 -5.76 -7.95
N VAL A 272 -8.00 -6.31 -7.98
CA VAL A 272 -6.77 -5.58 -8.32
C VAL A 272 -6.16 -6.02 -9.65
N VAL A 273 -6.89 -6.78 -10.46
CA VAL A 273 -6.59 -6.94 -11.89
C VAL A 273 -7.06 -5.67 -12.61
N PRO A 274 -6.21 -4.99 -13.40
CA PRO A 274 -6.64 -3.86 -14.20
C PRO A 274 -7.78 -4.22 -15.14
N ARG A 275 -8.79 -3.35 -15.23
CA ARG A 275 -10.02 -3.61 -16.00
C ARG A 275 -9.74 -3.94 -17.46
N GLU A 276 -8.65 -3.43 -18.03
CA GLU A 276 -8.22 -3.67 -19.41
C GLU A 276 -7.79 -5.13 -19.64
N ARG A 277 -7.35 -5.83 -18.60
CA ARG A 277 -6.84 -7.22 -18.67
C ARG A 277 -7.77 -8.24 -18.03
N TYR A 278 -8.79 -7.78 -17.29
CA TYR A 278 -9.73 -8.65 -16.59
C TYR A 278 -10.45 -9.63 -17.51
N ASP A 279 -11.03 -9.18 -18.63
CA ASP A 279 -11.95 -10.02 -19.42
C ASP A 279 -11.23 -11.26 -20.00
N ALA A 280 -9.99 -11.10 -20.48
CA ALA A 280 -9.16 -12.19 -20.99
C ALA A 280 -8.73 -13.16 -19.87
N LEU A 281 -8.34 -12.62 -18.70
CA LEU A 281 -7.94 -13.43 -17.55
C LEU A 281 -9.11 -14.20 -16.94
N ARG A 282 -10.28 -13.58 -16.83
CA ARG A 282 -11.52 -14.19 -16.38
C ARG A 282 -11.89 -15.38 -17.25
N GLU A 283 -11.77 -15.24 -18.58
CA GLU A 283 -12.02 -16.33 -19.51
C GLU A 283 -11.07 -17.51 -19.29
N LYS A 284 -9.78 -17.22 -19.12
CA LYS A 284 -8.75 -18.24 -18.91
C LYS A 284 -8.92 -19.03 -17.61
N TYR A 285 -9.33 -18.38 -16.51
CA TYR A 285 -9.28 -18.98 -15.17
C TYR A 285 -10.65 -19.29 -14.55
N LEU A 286 -11.72 -18.59 -14.95
CA LEU A 286 -13.02 -18.65 -14.28
C LEU A 286 -14.17 -19.18 -15.16
N CYS A 287 -13.91 -19.56 -16.41
CA CYS A 287 -14.92 -20.11 -17.33
C CYS A 287 -14.88 -21.65 -17.47
N ASP A 288 -14.32 -22.36 -16.49
CA ASP A 288 -14.19 -23.82 -16.50
C ASP A 288 -15.43 -24.58 -15.96
N GLY A 289 -16.54 -23.86 -15.74
CA GLY A 289 -17.78 -24.38 -15.13
C GLY A 289 -17.69 -24.68 -13.63
N LYS A 290 -16.52 -24.53 -12.99
CA LYS A 290 -16.31 -24.82 -11.55
C LYS A 290 -16.17 -23.57 -10.70
N HIS A 291 -15.92 -22.42 -11.32
CA HIS A 291 -15.72 -21.13 -10.64
C HIS A 291 -16.87 -20.15 -10.86
N GLU A 292 -18.08 -20.61 -11.19
CA GLU A 292 -19.22 -19.72 -11.52
C GLU A 292 -19.55 -18.72 -10.40
N ALA A 293 -19.56 -19.17 -9.14
CA ALA A 293 -19.83 -18.30 -8.00
C ALA A 293 -18.72 -17.25 -7.78
N LEU A 294 -17.45 -17.64 -7.93
CA LEU A 294 -16.32 -16.71 -7.88
C LEU A 294 -16.35 -15.72 -9.04
N ARG A 295 -16.63 -16.21 -10.25
CA ARG A 295 -16.81 -15.37 -11.44
C ARG A 295 -17.88 -14.32 -11.22
N ALA A 296 -19.04 -14.68 -10.67
CA ALA A 296 -20.11 -13.72 -10.40
C ALA A 296 -19.66 -12.59 -9.45
N LYS A 297 -18.87 -12.91 -8.42
CA LYS A 297 -18.28 -11.94 -7.48
C LYS A 297 -17.27 -11.03 -8.17
N ALA A 298 -16.36 -11.62 -8.95
CA ALA A 298 -15.34 -10.90 -9.71
C ALA A 298 -15.99 -10.00 -10.78
N ASP A 299 -16.98 -10.49 -11.52
CA ASP A 299 -17.70 -9.75 -12.56
C ASP A 299 -18.49 -8.57 -11.96
N ARG A 300 -19.05 -8.72 -10.75
CA ARG A 300 -19.67 -7.62 -10.04
C ARG A 300 -18.67 -6.52 -9.73
N PHE A 301 -17.49 -6.87 -9.19
CA PHE A 301 -16.47 -5.88 -8.89
C PHE A 301 -15.95 -5.21 -10.16
N HIS A 302 -15.66 -5.99 -11.21
CA HIS A 302 -15.19 -5.50 -12.49
C HIS A 302 -16.14 -4.46 -13.12
N ARG A 303 -17.47 -4.66 -13.01
CA ARG A 303 -18.44 -3.64 -13.45
C ARG A 303 -18.27 -2.33 -12.68
N ALA A 304 -18.22 -2.39 -11.35
CA ALA A 304 -17.99 -1.20 -10.51
C ALA A 304 -16.64 -0.53 -10.80
N GLN A 305 -15.60 -1.32 -11.09
CA GLN A 305 -14.29 -0.81 -11.49
C GLN A 305 -14.29 -0.18 -12.89
N LYS A 306 -15.01 -0.74 -13.87
CA LYS A 306 -15.17 -0.09 -15.18
C LYS A 306 -15.85 1.27 -15.03
N ASP A 307 -16.84 1.36 -14.15
CA ASP A 307 -17.70 2.53 -13.95
C ASP A 307 -17.29 3.43 -12.76
N TYR A 308 -16.09 3.27 -12.19
CA TYR A 308 -15.71 3.99 -10.97
C TYR A 308 -15.77 5.51 -11.16
N GLU A 309 -15.51 6.00 -12.39
CA GLU A 309 -15.53 7.43 -12.71
C GLU A 309 -16.95 8.00 -12.58
N GLN A 310 -17.95 7.29 -13.10
CA GLN A 310 -19.37 7.64 -12.95
C GLN A 310 -19.80 7.50 -11.49
N LEU A 311 -19.35 6.45 -10.82
CA LEU A 311 -19.66 6.19 -9.42
C LEU A 311 -19.18 7.33 -8.51
N PHE A 312 -17.95 7.79 -8.69
CA PHE A 312 -17.37 8.87 -7.90
C PHE A 312 -18.00 10.22 -8.24
N LYS A 313 -18.29 10.50 -9.52
CA LYS A 313 -19.07 11.69 -9.92
C LYS A 313 -20.47 11.72 -9.29
N LEU A 314 -21.16 10.58 -9.22
CA LEU A 314 -22.44 10.49 -8.51
C LEU A 314 -22.29 10.80 -7.01
N GLN A 315 -21.14 10.46 -6.40
CA GLN A 315 -20.88 10.81 -5.01
C GLN A 315 -20.55 12.29 -4.83
N THR A 316 -19.90 12.96 -5.80
CA THR A 316 -19.69 14.42 -5.72
C THR A 316 -21.01 15.17 -5.81
N GLU A 317 -21.98 14.72 -6.60
CA GLU A 317 -23.36 15.24 -6.59
C GLU A 317 -24.05 15.08 -5.22
N ARG A 318 -23.62 14.08 -4.44
CA ARG A 318 -24.05 13.84 -3.05
C ARG A 318 -23.19 14.60 -2.02
N LYS A 319 -22.36 15.54 -2.48
CA LYS A 319 -21.47 16.39 -1.68
C LYS A 319 -20.36 15.60 -0.97
N VAL A 320 -19.88 14.51 -1.57
CA VAL A 320 -18.63 13.86 -1.16
C VAL A 320 -17.47 14.54 -1.88
N GLU A 321 -16.46 14.97 -1.14
CA GLU A 321 -15.24 15.54 -1.73
C GLU A 321 -14.16 14.47 -1.85
N PHE A 322 -13.56 14.31 -3.03
CA PHE A 322 -12.51 13.33 -3.29
C PHE A 322 -11.16 14.02 -3.47
N PHE A 323 -10.17 13.53 -2.74
CA PHE A 323 -8.78 13.95 -2.81
C PHE A 323 -7.87 12.74 -2.98
N THR A 324 -6.75 12.91 -3.66
CA THR A 324 -5.82 11.81 -3.97
C THR A 324 -4.37 12.25 -3.87
N ILE A 325 -3.56 11.43 -3.20
CA ILE A 325 -2.09 11.51 -3.24
C ILE A 325 -1.57 10.24 -3.91
N CYS A 326 -0.72 10.40 -4.91
CA CYS A 326 -0.11 9.28 -5.64
C CYS A 326 1.39 9.50 -5.88
N GLY A 327 2.08 8.40 -6.15
CA GLY A 327 3.50 8.39 -6.50
C GLY A 327 3.72 8.18 -8.00
N TYR A 328 4.79 8.78 -8.55
CA TYR A 328 5.20 8.56 -9.93
C TYR A 328 6.73 8.47 -10.07
N GLY A 329 7.19 8.05 -11.25
CA GLY A 329 8.61 8.00 -11.61
C GLY A 329 9.31 6.70 -11.20
N LYS A 330 8.58 5.71 -10.66
CA LYS A 330 9.12 4.37 -10.39
C LYS A 330 8.60 3.34 -11.38
N LYS A 331 9.44 2.36 -11.69
CA LYS A 331 9.07 1.13 -12.39
C LYS A 331 8.34 0.20 -11.43
N LEU A 332 7.38 -0.59 -11.93
CA LEU A 332 6.80 -1.68 -11.13
C LEU A 332 7.87 -2.70 -10.73
N ALA A 333 7.45 -3.68 -9.93
CA ALA A 333 8.30 -4.80 -9.52
C ALA A 333 9.17 -5.33 -10.69
N PRO A 334 10.49 -5.47 -10.50
CA PRO A 334 11.43 -5.65 -11.61
C PRO A 334 11.26 -6.96 -12.37
N PHE A 335 10.52 -7.91 -11.79
CA PHE A 335 10.25 -9.23 -12.35
C PHE A 335 9.00 -9.29 -13.23
N VAL A 336 8.25 -8.20 -13.41
CA VAL A 336 7.07 -8.21 -14.28
C VAL A 336 7.40 -7.61 -15.65
N LYS A 337 6.80 -8.10 -16.73
CA LYS A 337 7.08 -7.57 -18.08
C LYS A 337 6.55 -6.15 -18.27
N SER A 338 5.50 -5.78 -17.55
CA SER A 338 4.92 -4.43 -17.56
C SER A 338 5.71 -3.41 -16.73
N LYS A 339 6.93 -3.75 -16.27
CA LYS A 339 7.73 -2.91 -15.35
C LYS A 339 8.03 -1.49 -15.84
N SER A 340 7.94 -1.22 -17.14
CA SER A 340 8.21 0.12 -17.69
C SER A 340 7.07 1.12 -17.45
N VAL A 341 5.87 0.70 -17.07
CA VAL A 341 4.80 1.66 -16.76
C VAL A 341 5.19 2.56 -15.60
N ASN A 342 4.71 3.80 -15.65
CA ASN A 342 4.90 4.76 -14.56
C ASN A 342 4.08 4.34 -13.35
N SER A 343 4.71 4.32 -12.17
CA SER A 343 4.12 3.79 -10.95
C SER A 343 4.81 4.33 -9.70
N ASP A 344 4.36 3.89 -8.55
CA ASP A 344 5.03 4.01 -7.25
C ASP A 344 5.82 2.73 -6.86
N SER A 345 6.15 1.88 -7.83
CA SER A 345 6.71 0.52 -7.73
C SER A 345 5.74 -0.63 -7.45
N VAL A 346 4.49 -0.33 -7.08
CA VAL A 346 3.46 -1.36 -6.86
C VAL A 346 2.21 -1.08 -7.67
N ILE A 347 1.70 0.15 -7.65
CA ILE A 347 0.48 0.57 -8.32
C ILE A 347 0.81 1.48 -9.49
N ASP A 348 0.29 1.12 -10.66
CA ASP A 348 0.34 1.92 -11.88
C ASP A 348 -0.20 3.33 -11.60
N LEU A 349 0.51 4.37 -12.06
CA LEU A 349 0.12 5.75 -11.81
C LEU A 349 -1.30 6.01 -12.28
N GLN A 350 -1.69 5.50 -13.45
CA GLN A 350 -3.04 5.64 -13.99
C GLN A 350 -4.11 5.14 -13.00
N SER A 351 -3.84 4.03 -12.30
CA SER A 351 -4.73 3.47 -11.28
C SER A 351 -4.77 4.37 -10.04
N ALA A 352 -3.60 4.78 -9.54
CA ALA A 352 -3.46 5.59 -8.32
C ALA A 352 -3.96 7.03 -8.46
N SER A 353 -3.99 7.57 -9.67
CA SER A 353 -4.32 8.98 -9.98
C SER A 353 -5.68 9.17 -10.63
N LEU A 354 -6.53 8.14 -10.64
CA LEU A 354 -7.87 8.19 -11.26
C LEU A 354 -7.80 8.54 -12.75
N ASN A 355 -6.97 7.82 -13.52
CA ASN A 355 -6.74 7.96 -14.96
C ASN A 355 -5.92 9.18 -15.41
N ALA A 356 -5.05 9.77 -14.58
CA ALA A 356 -4.05 10.69 -15.12
C ALA A 356 -3.18 9.95 -16.15
N PHE A 357 -2.73 10.68 -17.17
CA PHE A 357 -1.90 10.11 -18.22
C PHE A 357 -0.44 10.22 -17.85
N SER A 358 0.36 9.24 -18.25
CA SER A 358 1.80 9.30 -18.13
C SER A 358 2.49 8.46 -19.18
N VAL A 359 3.67 8.91 -19.58
CA VAL A 359 4.57 8.11 -20.40
C VAL A 359 5.28 7.04 -19.56
N PRO A 360 5.75 5.94 -20.18
CA PRO A 360 6.61 4.96 -19.53
C PRO A 360 7.83 5.60 -18.83
N VAL A 361 8.36 4.92 -17.81
CA VAL A 361 9.54 5.39 -17.07
C VAL A 361 10.75 5.47 -17.98
N GLY A 362 11.33 6.67 -18.09
CA GLY A 362 12.48 6.96 -18.95
C GLY A 362 12.11 7.69 -20.25
N GLU A 363 10.82 7.84 -20.53
CA GLU A 363 10.32 8.66 -21.64
C GLU A 363 9.85 10.04 -21.14
N THR A 364 9.58 10.94 -22.08
CA THR A 364 9.00 12.27 -21.82
C THR A 364 7.89 12.56 -22.83
N LEU A 365 6.91 13.36 -22.44
CA LEU A 365 5.86 13.86 -23.32
C LEU A 365 6.50 14.68 -24.45
N PRO A 366 6.11 14.45 -25.72
CA PRO A 366 6.68 15.16 -26.85
C PRO A 366 6.40 16.67 -26.74
N ASP A 367 7.24 17.51 -27.35
CA ASP A 367 7.14 18.97 -27.23
C ASP A 367 5.79 19.52 -27.72
N ASP A 368 5.17 18.87 -28.70
CA ASP A 368 3.87 19.20 -29.27
C ASP A 368 2.68 18.52 -28.54
N TYR A 369 2.93 17.88 -27.39
CA TYR A 369 1.88 17.27 -26.58
C TYR A 369 0.83 18.31 -26.17
N LYS A 370 -0.44 17.97 -26.39
CA LYS A 370 -1.58 18.80 -26.01
C LYS A 370 -2.16 18.28 -24.69
N PRO A 371 -2.06 19.04 -23.59
CA PRO A 371 -2.60 18.60 -22.31
C PRO A 371 -4.10 18.40 -22.39
N VAL A 372 -4.58 17.37 -21.70
CA VAL A 372 -6.00 17.11 -21.49
C VAL A 372 -6.45 17.98 -20.31
N TYR A 373 -7.57 18.67 -20.44
CA TYR A 373 -8.11 19.52 -19.36
C TYR A 373 -9.50 19.02 -18.96
N LYS A 374 -9.56 18.19 -17.92
CA LYS A 374 -10.81 17.85 -17.20
C LYS A 374 -11.00 18.69 -15.92
N CYS A 375 -10.38 19.86 -15.85
CA CYS A 375 -10.43 20.80 -14.71
C CYS A 375 -11.24 22.06 -15.05
N GLY A 376 -11.59 22.83 -14.01
CA GLY A 376 -12.30 24.11 -14.15
C GLY A 376 -11.39 25.28 -14.57
N GLU A 377 -10.10 25.21 -14.21
CA GLU A 377 -9.15 26.32 -14.37
C GLU A 377 -8.08 26.00 -15.42
N LYS A 378 -8.14 26.66 -16.57
CA LYS A 378 -7.22 26.40 -17.70
C LYS A 378 -5.86 27.05 -17.56
N SER A 379 -5.68 27.96 -16.60
CA SER A 379 -4.40 28.66 -16.38
C SER A 379 -3.38 27.83 -15.58
N HIS A 380 -3.82 26.78 -14.90
CA HIS A 380 -2.93 25.90 -14.16
C HIS A 380 -2.26 24.87 -15.08
N ASN A 381 -0.94 24.76 -14.99
CA ASN A 381 -0.19 23.76 -15.73
C ASN A 381 -0.26 22.41 -15.01
N HIS A 382 -1.06 21.49 -15.55
CA HIS A 382 -1.21 20.12 -15.05
C HIS A 382 -0.18 19.13 -15.61
N ILE A 383 0.85 19.62 -16.32
CA ILE A 383 1.97 18.80 -16.76
C ILE A 383 3.06 18.81 -15.69
N SER A 384 3.58 17.63 -15.34
CA SER A 384 4.67 17.53 -14.36
C SER A 384 5.92 18.29 -14.84
N PRO A 385 6.77 18.80 -13.93
CA PRO A 385 7.99 19.52 -14.32
C PRO A 385 8.91 18.73 -15.24
N GLU A 386 8.99 17.41 -15.07
CA GLU A 386 9.78 16.50 -15.91
C GLU A 386 9.09 16.15 -17.24
N ARG A 387 7.87 16.66 -17.47
CA ARG A 387 7.02 16.35 -18.62
C ARG A 387 6.74 14.86 -18.77
N VAL A 388 6.41 14.17 -17.68
CA VAL A 388 6.13 12.72 -17.72
C VAL A 388 4.71 12.36 -17.31
N VAL A 389 3.99 13.27 -16.65
CA VAL A 389 2.59 13.11 -16.25
C VAL A 389 1.77 14.27 -16.81
N ASP A 390 0.59 13.96 -17.33
CA ASP A 390 -0.51 14.89 -17.52
C ASP A 390 -1.60 14.58 -16.50
N ALA A 391 -1.63 15.37 -15.43
CA ALA A 391 -2.61 15.27 -14.36
C ALA A 391 -4.02 15.64 -14.84
N GLY A 392 -4.11 16.50 -15.86
CA GLY A 392 -5.37 17.04 -16.38
C GLY A 392 -6.24 15.99 -17.08
N ALA A 393 -5.66 14.84 -17.45
CA ALA A 393 -6.37 13.67 -17.96
C ALA A 393 -7.15 12.89 -16.87
N GLY A 394 -6.79 13.07 -15.59
CA GLY A 394 -7.41 12.38 -14.46
C GLY A 394 -8.86 12.79 -14.20
N LEU A 395 -9.55 12.03 -13.35
CA LEU A 395 -10.96 12.28 -13.00
C LEU A 395 -11.13 13.56 -12.18
N PHE A 396 -10.23 13.80 -11.23
CA PHE A 396 -10.25 14.95 -10.32
C PHE A 396 -8.87 15.64 -10.29
N PRO A 397 -8.47 16.28 -11.40
CA PRO A 397 -7.14 16.89 -11.52
C PRO A 397 -6.87 17.96 -10.47
N ASP A 398 -7.88 18.76 -10.11
CA ASP A 398 -7.73 19.87 -9.15
C ASP A 398 -7.59 19.40 -7.69
N THR A 399 -7.84 18.12 -7.41
CA THR A 399 -7.73 17.52 -6.07
C THR A 399 -6.83 16.28 -6.05
N THR A 400 -5.89 16.19 -6.98
CA THR A 400 -4.90 15.11 -7.05
C THR A 400 -3.48 15.68 -7.02
N TRP A 401 -2.66 15.14 -6.11
CA TRP A 401 -1.25 15.48 -5.92
C TRP A 401 -0.34 14.31 -6.27
N PHE A 402 0.83 14.65 -6.81
CA PHE A 402 1.79 13.73 -7.39
C PHE A 402 3.16 13.91 -6.73
N PHE A 403 3.66 12.84 -6.11
CA PHE A 403 4.98 12.81 -5.51
C PHE A 403 5.98 12.06 -6.40
N SER A 404 6.96 12.79 -6.93
CA SER A 404 8.00 12.24 -7.80
C SER A 404 8.91 11.31 -7.00
N ASN A 405 9.29 10.19 -7.61
CA ASN A 405 10.11 9.15 -7.00
C ASN A 405 9.56 8.53 -5.71
N GLN A 406 8.26 8.66 -5.44
CA GLN A 406 7.62 8.02 -4.30
C GLN A 406 7.58 6.50 -4.48
N ILE A 407 8.11 5.78 -3.48
CA ILE A 407 7.96 4.32 -3.37
C ILE A 407 6.67 4.04 -2.57
N HIS A 408 5.90 3.04 -3.00
CA HIS A 408 4.58 2.70 -2.48
C HIS A 408 4.56 2.58 -0.95
N ASP A 409 5.41 1.72 -0.39
CA ASP A 409 5.48 1.45 1.06
C ASP A 409 6.07 2.63 1.84
N ASP A 410 6.79 3.53 1.17
CA ASP A 410 7.42 4.69 1.78
C ASP A 410 6.47 5.88 1.93
N ILE A 411 5.23 5.78 1.43
CA ILE A 411 4.26 6.88 1.57
C ILE A 411 3.97 7.18 3.05
N ALA A 412 4.04 6.16 3.91
CA ALA A 412 3.95 6.29 5.37
C ALA A 412 5.10 7.13 5.96
N TYR A 413 6.17 7.37 5.22
CA TYR A 413 7.32 8.15 5.67
C TYR A 413 7.48 9.45 4.89
N ASN A 414 6.52 9.78 4.04
CA ASN A 414 6.42 11.08 3.39
C ASN A 414 5.59 12.03 4.25
N ASP A 415 6.28 12.75 5.12
CA ASP A 415 5.67 13.70 6.04
C ASP A 415 4.98 14.87 5.33
N VAL A 416 5.43 15.28 4.16
CA VAL A 416 4.72 16.31 3.37
C VAL A 416 3.36 15.79 2.90
N ALA A 417 3.29 14.54 2.44
CA ALA A 417 2.03 13.92 2.05
C ALA A 417 1.07 13.75 3.26
N LEU A 418 1.61 13.39 4.42
CA LEU A 418 0.84 13.27 5.66
C LEU A 418 0.35 14.62 6.18
N LEU A 419 1.17 15.67 6.09
CA LEU A 419 0.79 17.05 6.39
C LEU A 419 -0.32 17.55 5.45
N LEU A 420 -0.21 17.28 4.15
CA LEU A 420 -1.24 17.62 3.18
C LEU A 420 -2.57 16.93 3.50
N CYS A 421 -2.54 15.64 3.85
CA CYS A 421 -3.74 14.92 4.29
C CYS A 421 -4.36 15.54 5.55
N ARG A 422 -3.54 15.94 6.53
CA ARG A 422 -4.03 16.69 7.70
C ARG A 422 -4.79 17.93 7.24
N GLU A 423 -4.17 18.81 6.45
CA GLU A 423 -4.83 20.03 5.96
C GLU A 423 -6.15 19.74 5.24
N ILE A 424 -6.15 18.75 4.34
CA ILE A 424 -7.35 18.33 3.60
C ILE A 424 -8.46 17.82 4.54
N LEU A 425 -8.13 17.11 5.61
CA LEU A 425 -9.14 16.52 6.49
C LEU A 425 -9.59 17.44 7.63
N THR A 426 -8.86 18.51 7.92
CA THR A 426 -9.16 19.43 9.03
C THR A 426 -9.54 20.84 8.62
N ASN A 427 -9.33 21.22 7.36
CA ASN A 427 -9.64 22.56 6.86
C ASN A 427 -10.70 22.50 5.75
N GLU A 428 -11.91 22.95 6.05
CA GLU A 428 -13.02 22.96 5.09
C GLU A 428 -12.74 23.79 3.83
N GLU A 429 -11.91 24.84 3.94
CA GLU A 429 -11.51 25.73 2.83
C GLU A 429 -10.41 25.12 1.94
N PHE A 430 -9.84 23.99 2.33
CA PHE A 430 -8.86 23.27 1.49
C PHE A 430 -9.60 22.49 0.39
N LYS A 431 -9.79 23.13 -0.77
CA LYS A 431 -10.60 22.63 -1.90
C LYS A 431 -9.79 22.03 -3.03
N GLY A 432 -8.48 22.22 -3.09
CA GLY A 432 -7.66 21.66 -4.17
C GLY A 432 -6.23 22.19 -4.20
N VAL A 433 -5.55 21.94 -5.32
CA VAL A 433 -4.16 22.33 -5.58
C VAL A 433 -3.93 23.85 -5.53
N TYR A 434 -5.02 24.63 -5.57
CA TYR A 434 -5.01 26.10 -5.48
C TYR A 434 -5.05 26.62 -4.04
N SER A 435 -5.41 25.78 -3.07
CA SER A 435 -5.67 26.22 -1.69
C SER A 435 -4.42 26.68 -0.97
N SER A 436 -3.23 26.20 -1.35
CA SER A 436 -1.98 26.61 -0.71
C SER A 436 -0.76 26.39 -1.62
N ALA A 437 0.04 27.44 -1.80
CA ALA A 437 1.33 27.35 -2.48
C ALA A 437 2.35 26.45 -1.76
N ALA A 438 2.12 26.14 -0.48
CA ALA A 438 2.96 25.22 0.28
C ALA A 438 2.83 23.77 -0.20
N PHE A 439 1.73 23.41 -0.88
CA PHE A 439 1.45 22.05 -1.35
C PHE A 439 1.21 22.02 -2.86
N PRO A 440 2.26 22.22 -3.68
CA PRO A 440 2.13 22.22 -5.14
C PRO A 440 1.64 20.85 -5.64
N GLN A 441 0.90 20.84 -6.77
CA GLN A 441 0.38 19.61 -7.37
C GLN A 441 1.47 18.56 -7.63
N PHE A 442 2.66 19.00 -8.08
CA PHE A 442 3.82 18.14 -8.30
C PHE A 442 4.89 18.49 -7.28
N ASN A 443 5.35 17.48 -6.55
CA ASN A 443 6.33 17.63 -5.48
C ASN A 443 7.27 16.42 -5.43
N GLY A 444 8.44 16.54 -4.82
CA GLY A 444 9.34 15.42 -4.60
C GLY A 444 8.95 14.58 -3.40
N SER A 445 9.19 13.27 -3.44
CA SER A 445 9.04 12.42 -2.26
C SER A 445 10.14 12.70 -1.23
N ARG A 446 9.78 12.81 0.05
CA ARG A 446 10.71 12.83 1.17
C ARG A 446 10.48 11.58 2.02
N ASN A 447 11.53 10.84 2.37
CA ASN A 447 11.42 9.68 3.26
C ASN A 447 12.14 9.96 4.57
N ILE A 448 11.38 10.20 5.65
CA ILE A 448 11.93 10.58 6.96
C ILE A 448 12.09 9.39 7.92
N LYS A 449 11.95 8.15 7.45
CA LYS A 449 11.86 6.96 8.30
C LYS A 449 13.00 6.84 9.31
N GLU A 450 14.23 6.90 8.80
CA GLU A 450 15.44 6.74 9.62
C GLU A 450 15.62 7.93 10.56
N ILE A 451 15.35 9.15 10.11
CA ILE A 451 15.46 10.37 10.93
C ILE A 451 14.45 10.33 12.09
N LYS A 452 13.14 10.25 11.78
CA LYS A 452 12.06 10.40 12.76
C LYS A 452 11.96 9.24 13.73
N TYR A 453 12.04 8.01 13.24
CA TYR A 453 11.71 6.83 14.05
C TYR A 453 12.93 6.11 14.64
N LYS A 454 14.15 6.60 14.39
CA LYS A 454 15.37 6.03 14.97
C LYS A 454 16.36 7.08 15.43
N LEU A 455 16.88 7.89 14.51
CA LEU A 455 18.04 8.74 14.79
C LEU A 455 17.70 9.89 15.73
N LEU A 456 16.58 10.60 15.55
CA LEU A 456 16.19 11.69 16.44
C LEU A 456 15.88 11.21 17.86
N ILE A 457 15.25 10.04 18.00
CA ILE A 457 14.98 9.44 19.31
C ILE A 457 16.31 9.17 20.00
N LYS A 458 17.24 8.46 19.32
CA LYS A 458 18.54 8.13 19.89
C LYS A 458 19.39 9.36 20.19
N ALA A 459 19.36 10.36 19.32
CA ALA A 459 20.08 11.61 19.51
C ALA A 459 19.58 12.38 20.73
N LYS A 460 18.25 12.45 20.94
CA LYS A 460 17.65 13.09 22.12
C LYS A 460 18.01 12.37 23.42
N GLU A 461 18.00 11.04 23.44
CA GLU A 461 18.49 10.24 24.57
C GLU A 461 19.96 10.54 24.90
N LEU A 462 20.83 10.61 23.87
CA LEU A 462 22.26 10.89 24.07
C LEU A 462 22.50 12.30 24.61
N LEU A 463 21.66 13.28 24.28
CA LEU A 463 21.79 14.64 24.84
C LEU A 463 21.56 14.70 26.35
N GLU A 464 20.85 13.73 26.93
CA GLU A 464 20.63 13.63 28.37
C GLU A 464 21.85 13.05 29.13
N THR A 465 22.84 12.53 28.41
CA THR A 465 24.08 11.98 28.97
C THR A 465 25.19 13.03 29.07
N ASP A 466 26.25 12.71 29.82
CA ASP A 466 27.45 13.57 29.90
C ASP A 466 28.35 13.33 28.68
N LEU A 467 28.40 14.32 27.80
CA LEU A 467 29.14 14.29 26.53
C LEU A 467 30.13 15.46 26.51
N HIS A 468 31.30 15.24 25.91
CA HIS A 468 32.24 16.32 25.65
C HIS A 468 31.57 17.44 24.83
N GLU A 469 31.89 18.68 25.16
CA GLU A 469 31.22 19.88 24.63
C GLU A 469 31.13 19.89 23.10
N HIS A 470 32.24 19.63 22.40
CA HIS A 470 32.27 19.60 20.95
C HIS A 470 31.38 18.50 20.32
N VAL A 471 31.23 17.34 20.99
CA VAL A 471 30.36 16.24 20.55
C VAL A 471 28.89 16.61 20.77
N ARG A 472 28.58 17.18 21.93
CA ARG A 472 27.25 17.70 22.26
C ARG A 472 26.82 18.76 21.25
N GLU A 473 27.69 19.71 20.93
CA GLU A 473 27.40 20.76 19.97
C GLU A 473 27.04 20.23 18.58
N GLU A 474 27.81 19.26 18.06
CA GLU A 474 27.55 18.69 16.73
C GLU A 474 26.25 17.89 16.71
N LEU A 475 25.93 17.19 17.81
CA LEU A 475 24.67 16.47 17.96
C LEU A 475 23.48 17.45 17.97
N VAL A 476 23.56 18.54 18.72
CA VAL A 476 22.54 19.60 18.74
C VAL A 476 22.37 20.23 17.35
N LYS A 477 23.47 20.59 16.67
CA LYS A 477 23.43 21.16 15.31
C LYS A 477 22.77 20.20 14.32
N SER A 478 23.09 18.91 14.39
CA SER A 478 22.52 17.88 13.52
C SER A 478 21.03 17.64 13.79
N ILE A 479 20.59 17.69 15.04
CA ILE A 479 19.17 17.62 15.41
C ILE A 479 18.42 18.83 14.84
N ALA A 480 18.94 20.04 15.05
CA ALA A 480 18.30 21.27 14.58
C ALA A 480 18.17 21.29 13.05
N GLU A 481 19.16 20.81 12.31
CA GLU A 481 19.08 20.67 10.84
C GLU A 481 17.94 19.72 10.42
N CYS A 482 17.78 18.59 11.12
CA CYS A 482 16.70 17.65 10.85
C CYS A 482 15.32 18.22 11.21
N GLU A 483 15.20 18.94 12.32
CA GLU A 483 13.95 19.59 12.72
C GLU A 483 13.57 20.72 11.76
N GLN A 484 14.57 21.48 11.27
CA GLN A 484 14.36 22.49 10.23
C GLN A 484 13.90 21.86 8.91
N LEU A 485 14.42 20.69 8.53
CA LEU A 485 13.99 19.97 7.33
C LEU A 485 12.47 19.74 7.31
N PHE A 486 11.88 19.38 8.45
CA PHE A 486 10.45 19.11 8.58
C PHE A 486 9.55 20.36 8.46
N THR A 487 10.14 21.56 8.47
CA THR A 487 9.39 22.82 8.28
C THR A 487 9.10 23.13 6.81
N TYR A 488 9.87 22.55 5.89
CA TYR A 488 9.67 22.74 4.45
C TYR A 488 8.70 21.72 3.89
N THR A 489 7.75 22.17 3.08
CA THR A 489 6.78 21.32 2.36
C THR A 489 7.10 21.18 0.88
N ILE A 490 7.90 22.07 0.29
CA ILE A 490 8.34 21.97 -1.10
C ILE A 490 9.65 21.16 -1.13
N VAL A 491 9.60 20.03 -1.82
CA VAL A 491 10.69 19.05 -1.92
C VAL A 491 11.01 18.87 -3.40
N LYS A 492 12.30 19.01 -3.77
CA LYS A 492 12.73 18.68 -5.13
C LYS A 492 12.92 17.17 -5.30
N ASP A 493 13.66 16.60 -4.36
CA ASP A 493 13.99 15.18 -4.26
C ASP A 493 14.43 14.88 -2.82
N ASN A 494 14.74 13.61 -2.52
CA ASN A 494 15.11 13.17 -1.19
C ASN A 494 16.57 13.49 -0.78
N SER A 495 17.37 14.17 -1.62
CA SER A 495 18.81 14.33 -1.40
C SER A 495 19.16 15.14 -0.15
N LEU A 496 18.37 16.17 0.19
CA LEU A 496 18.57 16.94 1.42
C LEU A 496 18.32 16.08 2.66
N THR A 497 17.28 15.24 2.63
CA THR A 497 16.97 14.28 3.69
C THR A 497 18.08 13.26 3.86
N GLU A 498 18.65 12.75 2.76
CA GLU A 498 19.76 11.80 2.79
C GLU A 498 21.02 12.41 3.43
N LYS A 499 21.33 13.68 3.08
CA LYS A 499 22.45 14.42 3.69
C LYS A 499 22.23 14.64 5.19
N ALA A 500 21.05 15.11 5.59
CA ALA A 500 20.70 15.30 6.99
C ALA A 500 20.74 13.97 7.78
N THR A 501 20.26 12.88 7.18
CA THR A 501 20.32 11.53 7.75
C THR A 501 21.78 11.10 7.99
N ALA A 502 22.65 11.27 6.98
CA ALA A 502 24.06 10.89 7.09
C ALA A 502 24.79 11.68 8.19
N ARG A 503 24.55 13.00 8.26
CA ARG A 503 25.13 13.87 9.30
C ARG A 503 24.66 13.47 10.69
N LEU A 504 23.35 13.32 10.89
CA LEU A 504 22.80 12.92 12.19
C LEU A 504 23.27 11.52 12.60
N SER A 505 23.35 10.58 11.66
CA SER A 505 23.91 9.25 11.93
C SER A 505 25.37 9.32 12.39
N ALA A 506 26.20 10.15 11.75
CA ALA A 506 27.58 10.34 12.16
C ALA A 506 27.69 10.97 13.56
N ALA A 507 26.87 11.98 13.86
CA ALA A 507 26.81 12.62 15.17
C ALA A 507 26.38 11.64 16.27
N VAL A 508 25.36 10.82 16.03
CA VAL A 508 24.91 9.78 16.96
C VAL A 508 25.99 8.73 17.22
N LEU A 509 26.72 8.31 16.18
CA LEU A 509 27.86 7.39 16.33
C LEU A 509 28.99 8.00 17.16
N SER A 510 29.32 9.27 16.91
CA SER A 510 30.34 10.00 17.68
C SER A 510 29.95 10.12 19.15
N ALA A 511 28.71 10.52 19.45
CA ALA A 511 28.21 10.63 20.82
C ALA A 511 28.16 9.28 21.55
N SER A 512 27.79 8.20 20.84
CA SER A 512 27.81 6.86 21.42
C SER A 512 29.23 6.38 21.75
N ALA A 513 30.21 6.72 20.91
CA ALA A 513 31.61 6.41 21.15
C ALA A 513 32.25 7.26 22.26
N ASP A 514 31.73 8.48 22.47
CA ASP A 514 32.20 9.39 23.54
C ASP A 514 31.91 8.83 24.93
N LEU A 515 30.71 8.25 25.12
CA LEU A 515 30.33 7.56 26.37
C LEU A 515 31.13 6.29 26.65
N SER A 516 31.86 5.79 25.65
CA SER A 516 32.66 4.56 25.76
C SER A 516 34.12 4.85 26.14
N LYS A 517 34.49 6.13 26.30
CA LYS A 517 35.81 6.61 26.70
C LYS A 517 35.72 7.23 28.08
#